data_AF-S4PAA4-F1
#
_entry.id   AF-S4PAA4-F1
#
_cell.length_a   1.000
_cell.length_b   1.000
_cell.length_c   1.000
_cell.angle_alpha   90.00
_cell.angle_beta   90.00
_cell.angle_gamma   90.00
#
_symmetry.space_group_name_H-M   'P 1'
#
loop_
_entity.id
_entity.type
_entity.pdbx_description
1 polymer ?
#
loop_
_entity_poly.entity_id
_entity_poly.type
_entity_poly.pdbx_seq_one_letter_code
_entity_poly.pdbx_strand_id
1 'polypeptide(L)'
;MIACYKGHIHIAKYLLSLNADVNRKSVKGNTALHDCAESGSLHILVMLLDHGATMDVDSYGMTPLLAASLTGHTHIVEHLTNAELGLVTRQQRIDALELLGATYVDKRRDMVGALALWKRAMAYRFPEDGSEPIPKPKDIPRIEAYDYAVEPTNSQQLEELLADPDAIRMQALVIRERILGPAHPDTSYYVRYRGAVYADAGRFARCRQLWHH
;
A
#
# COMPACT_ATOMS: atom_id res chain seq x y z
N MET A 1 6.24 -7.79 -19.25
CA MET A 1 6.06 -6.41 -18.75
C MET A 1 4.89 -5.70 -19.42
N ILE A 2 5.03 -5.09 -20.60
CA ILE A 2 3.92 -4.29 -21.19
C ILE A 2 2.61 -5.08 -21.41
N ALA A 3 2.68 -6.35 -21.83
CA ALA A 3 1.49 -7.20 -21.96
C ALA A 3 0.76 -7.41 -20.62
N CYS A 4 1.52 -7.48 -19.52
CA CYS A 4 1.01 -7.60 -18.16
C CYS A 4 0.33 -6.29 -17.72
N TYR A 5 0.99 -5.16 -17.92
CA TYR A 5 0.45 -3.84 -17.55
C TYR A 5 -0.84 -3.50 -18.32
N LYS A 6 -0.95 -3.94 -19.57
CA LYS A 6 -2.15 -3.76 -20.40
C LYS A 6 -3.23 -4.82 -20.18
N GLY A 7 -2.99 -5.83 -19.33
CA GLY A 7 -3.94 -6.91 -19.07
C GLY A 7 -4.17 -7.85 -20.27
N HIS A 8 -3.23 -7.93 -21.21
CA HIS A 8 -3.36 -8.74 -22.43
C HIS A 8 -2.99 -10.21 -22.17
N ILE A 9 -3.91 -10.94 -21.54
CA ILE A 9 -3.69 -12.32 -21.08
C ILE A 9 -3.23 -13.28 -22.19
N HIS A 10 -3.82 -13.21 -23.39
CA HIS A 10 -3.43 -14.09 -24.50
C HIS A 10 -2.01 -13.81 -25.00
N ILE A 11 -1.61 -12.53 -25.04
CA ILE A 11 -0.26 -12.14 -25.42
C ILE A 11 0.73 -12.56 -24.34
N ALA A 12 0.42 -12.32 -23.06
CA ALA A 12 1.26 -12.75 -21.94
C ALA A 12 1.48 -14.27 -21.97
N LYS A 13 0.41 -15.05 -22.16
CA LYS A 13 0.48 -16.52 -22.29
C LYS A 13 1.33 -16.96 -23.48
N TYR A 14 1.17 -16.31 -24.63
CA TYR A 14 1.97 -16.60 -25.82
C TYR A 14 3.46 -16.31 -25.57
N LEU A 15 3.80 -15.17 -24.97
CA LEU A 15 5.18 -14.83 -24.62
C LEU A 15 5.80 -15.84 -23.65
N LEU A 16 5.05 -16.28 -22.63
CA LEU A 16 5.51 -17.32 -21.71
C LEU A 16 5.76 -18.66 -22.42
N SER A 17 4.91 -19.02 -23.40
CA SER A 17 5.12 -20.22 -24.21
C SER A 17 6.39 -20.17 -25.08
N LEU A 18 6.90 -18.96 -25.34
CA LEU A 18 8.18 -18.73 -26.03
C LEU A 18 9.34 -18.56 -25.04
N ASN A 19 9.19 -19.03 -23.79
CA ASN A 19 10.20 -18.94 -22.74
C ASN A 19 10.65 -17.50 -22.40
N ALA A 20 9.73 -16.53 -22.48
CA ALA A 20 10.02 -15.18 -21.99
C ALA A 20 10.43 -15.21 -20.51
N ASP A 21 11.54 -14.55 -20.18
CA ASP A 21 12.07 -14.48 -18.81
C ASP A 21 11.15 -13.61 -17.93
N VAL A 22 10.50 -14.27 -16.97
CA VAL A 22 9.52 -13.68 -16.04
C VAL A 22 10.14 -12.79 -14.97
N ASN A 23 11.43 -12.98 -14.68
CA ASN A 23 12.16 -12.29 -13.60
C ASN A 23 13.03 -11.14 -14.12
N ARG A 24 12.91 -10.77 -15.40
CA ARG A 24 13.53 -9.57 -15.93
C ARG A 24 13.14 -8.36 -15.10
N LYS A 25 14.12 -7.49 -14.87
CA LYS A 25 13.93 -6.17 -14.23
C LYS A 25 14.13 -5.06 -15.25
N SER A 26 13.33 -4.01 -15.12
CA SER A 26 13.58 -2.73 -15.80
C SER A 26 14.76 -2.00 -15.14
N VAL A 27 15.19 -0.86 -15.71
CA VAL A 27 16.22 0.00 -15.11
C VAL A 27 15.84 0.45 -13.69
N LYS A 28 14.55 0.65 -13.42
CA LYS A 28 14.02 1.01 -12.09
C LYS A 28 13.68 -0.20 -11.22
N GLY A 29 14.05 -1.41 -11.62
CA GLY A 29 13.81 -2.62 -10.84
C GLY A 29 12.42 -3.25 -11.04
N ASN A 30 11.47 -2.59 -11.71
CA ASN A 30 10.13 -3.16 -11.94
C ASN A 30 10.22 -4.52 -12.66
N THR A 31 9.42 -5.48 -12.21
CA THR A 31 9.24 -6.82 -12.81
C THR A 31 7.86 -6.92 -13.46
N ALA A 32 7.61 -8.01 -14.20
CA ALA A 32 6.26 -8.27 -14.75
C ALA A 32 5.17 -8.43 -13.66
N LEU A 33 5.54 -8.82 -12.43
CA LEU A 33 4.61 -8.86 -11.30
C LEU A 33 4.22 -7.46 -10.83
N HIS A 34 5.13 -6.48 -10.84
CA HIS A 34 4.81 -5.08 -10.56
C HIS A 34 3.78 -4.55 -11.57
N ASP A 35 4.01 -4.81 -12.86
CA ASP A 35 3.07 -4.41 -13.92
C ASP A 35 1.67 -5.03 -13.73
N CYS A 36 1.58 -6.28 -13.29
CA CYS A 36 0.29 -6.90 -12.97
C CYS A 36 -0.36 -6.23 -11.75
N ALA A 37 0.44 -5.99 -10.70
CA ALA A 37 0.00 -5.35 -9.47
C ALA A 37 -0.56 -3.95 -9.70
N GLU A 38 0.11 -3.13 -10.52
CA GLU A 38 -0.30 -1.76 -10.84
C GLU A 38 -1.52 -1.70 -11.77
N SER A 39 -1.71 -2.71 -12.62
CA SER A 39 -2.83 -2.79 -13.57
C SER A 39 -4.04 -3.53 -13.05
N GLY A 40 -3.93 -4.26 -11.94
CA GLY A 40 -5.00 -5.13 -11.44
C GLY A 40 -5.14 -6.44 -12.23
N SER A 41 -4.12 -6.86 -12.97
CA SER A 41 -4.17 -8.04 -13.84
C SER A 41 -3.93 -9.36 -13.09
N LEU A 42 -4.85 -9.72 -12.18
CA LEU A 42 -4.71 -10.88 -11.28
C LEU A 42 -4.47 -12.21 -12.02
N HIS A 43 -5.19 -12.50 -13.10
CA HIS A 43 -5.01 -13.75 -13.84
C HIS A 43 -3.61 -13.88 -14.45
N ILE A 44 -3.03 -12.76 -14.90
CA ILE A 44 -1.65 -12.75 -15.42
C ILE A 44 -0.66 -12.87 -14.27
N LEU A 45 -0.92 -12.22 -13.14
CA LEU A 45 -0.10 -12.33 -11.93
C LEU A 45 0.04 -13.79 -11.49
N VAL A 46 -1.08 -14.52 -11.38
CA VAL A 46 -1.09 -15.94 -11.00
C VAL A 46 -0.30 -16.76 -12.01
N MET A 47 -0.54 -16.54 -13.31
CA MET A 47 0.20 -17.23 -14.37
C MET A 47 1.71 -16.98 -14.27
N LEU A 48 2.16 -15.77 -13.94
CA LEU A 48 3.58 -15.48 -13.75
C LEU A 48 4.16 -16.22 -12.54
N LEU A 49 3.44 -16.27 -11.42
CA LEU A 49 3.84 -17.02 -10.22
C LEU A 49 3.98 -18.52 -10.54
N ASP A 50 3.04 -19.09 -11.30
CA ASP A 50 3.09 -20.49 -11.75
C ASP A 50 4.32 -20.77 -12.64
N HIS A 51 4.85 -19.74 -13.32
CA HIS A 51 6.07 -19.82 -14.14
C HIS A 51 7.34 -19.42 -13.36
N GLY A 52 7.29 -19.41 -12.03
CA GLY A 52 8.45 -19.16 -11.17
C GLY A 52 8.86 -17.69 -11.05
N ALA A 53 7.92 -16.76 -11.26
CA ALA A 53 8.18 -15.35 -10.98
C ALA A 53 8.37 -15.12 -9.48
N THR A 54 9.38 -14.34 -9.09
CA THR A 54 9.70 -14.06 -7.69
C THR A 54 9.20 -12.68 -7.26
N MET A 55 8.71 -12.61 -6.02
CA MET A 55 8.30 -11.37 -5.38
C MET A 55 9.54 -10.58 -4.93
N ASP A 56 10.06 -9.76 -5.84
CA ASP A 56 11.25 -8.91 -5.61
C ASP A 56 10.84 -7.44 -5.39
N VAL A 57 11.79 -6.61 -4.96
CA VAL A 57 11.62 -5.16 -4.81
C VAL A 57 12.14 -4.39 -6.02
N ASP A 58 11.48 -3.28 -6.32
CA ASP A 58 11.95 -2.27 -7.28
C ASP A 58 12.99 -1.31 -6.66
N SER A 59 13.40 -0.29 -7.42
CA SER A 59 14.36 0.73 -6.96
C SER A 59 13.86 1.64 -5.85
N TYR A 60 12.56 1.69 -5.58
CA TYR A 60 11.96 2.40 -4.45
C TYR A 60 11.72 1.47 -3.24
N GLY A 61 12.13 0.21 -3.32
CA GLY A 61 11.84 -0.78 -2.28
C GLY A 61 10.41 -1.32 -2.32
N MET A 62 9.65 -1.02 -3.38
CA MET A 62 8.28 -1.49 -3.53
C MET A 62 8.27 -2.94 -3.96
N THR A 63 7.48 -3.76 -3.28
CA THR A 63 7.12 -5.10 -3.77
C THR A 63 5.89 -5.01 -4.68
N PRO A 64 5.60 -6.03 -5.51
CA PRO A 64 4.33 -6.09 -6.24
C PRO A 64 3.11 -5.98 -5.31
N LEU A 65 3.19 -6.50 -4.08
CA LEU A 65 2.12 -6.39 -3.10
C LEU A 65 1.91 -4.93 -2.64
N LEU A 66 2.98 -4.18 -2.38
CA LEU A 66 2.88 -2.75 -2.05
C LEU A 66 2.41 -1.93 -3.25
N ALA A 67 2.85 -2.26 -4.46
CA ALA A 67 2.39 -1.60 -5.68
C ALA A 67 0.87 -1.77 -5.88
N ALA A 68 0.32 -2.96 -5.64
CA ALA A 68 -1.12 -3.19 -5.65
C ALA A 68 -1.85 -2.40 -4.56
N SER A 69 -1.25 -2.27 -3.38
CA SER A 69 -1.81 -1.52 -2.24
C SER A 69 -1.87 -0.01 -2.53
N LEU A 70 -0.81 0.53 -3.13
CA LEU A 70 -0.71 1.94 -3.50
C LEU A 70 -1.67 2.33 -4.64
N THR A 71 -1.79 1.45 -5.64
CA THR A 71 -2.72 1.66 -6.77
C THR A 71 -4.17 1.35 -6.40
N GLY A 72 -4.38 0.61 -5.31
CA GLY A 72 -5.68 0.27 -4.76
C GLY A 72 -6.32 -0.94 -5.44
N HIS A 73 -5.56 -1.91 -5.92
CA HIS A 73 -6.09 -3.14 -6.53
C HIS A 73 -6.32 -4.21 -5.47
N THR A 74 -7.43 -4.06 -4.74
CA THR A 74 -7.82 -4.89 -3.59
C THR A 74 -7.77 -6.38 -3.88
N HIS A 75 -8.26 -6.83 -5.03
CA HIS A 75 -8.29 -8.25 -5.40
C HIS A 75 -6.90 -8.88 -5.53
N ILE A 76 -5.88 -8.10 -5.91
CA ILE A 76 -4.48 -8.57 -5.90
C ILE A 76 -3.95 -8.65 -4.46
N VAL A 77 -4.22 -7.62 -3.65
CA VAL A 77 -3.82 -7.61 -2.23
C VAL A 77 -4.44 -8.80 -1.50
N GLU A 78 -5.73 -9.06 -1.69
CA GLU A 78 -6.43 -10.21 -1.11
C GLU A 78 -5.83 -11.53 -1.56
N HIS A 79 -5.55 -11.69 -2.86
CA HIS A 79 -4.95 -12.93 -3.36
C HIS A 79 -3.57 -13.18 -2.73
N LEU A 80 -2.69 -12.19 -2.75
CA LEU A 80 -1.32 -12.32 -2.23
C LEU A 80 -1.26 -12.44 -0.70
N THR A 81 -2.15 -11.75 0.03
CA THR A 81 -2.21 -11.83 1.49
C THR A 81 -2.87 -13.11 2.01
N ASN A 82 -3.62 -13.82 1.17
CA ASN A 82 -4.21 -15.12 1.50
C ASN A 82 -3.48 -16.31 0.84
N ALA A 83 -2.46 -16.04 0.02
CA ALA A 83 -1.65 -17.07 -0.62
C ALA A 83 -0.88 -17.93 0.40
N GLU A 84 -0.44 -19.10 -0.09
CA GLU A 84 0.31 -20.10 0.67
C GLU A 84 1.51 -19.52 1.43
N LEU A 85 1.88 -20.20 2.52
CA LEU A 85 2.99 -19.82 3.39
C LEU A 85 4.29 -19.71 2.56
N GLY A 86 4.95 -18.56 2.64
CA GLY A 86 6.25 -18.32 2.01
C GLY A 86 6.25 -17.33 0.84
N LEU A 87 5.11 -17.05 0.21
CA LEU A 87 5.07 -16.07 -0.89
C LEU A 87 5.29 -14.63 -0.41
N VAL A 88 4.67 -14.28 0.72
CA VAL A 88 4.85 -12.98 1.39
C VAL A 88 4.94 -13.16 2.89
N THR A 89 5.78 -12.36 3.54
CA THR A 89 5.98 -12.39 5.00
C THR A 89 4.80 -11.74 5.72
N ARG A 90 4.66 -12.04 7.02
CA ARG A 90 3.64 -11.39 7.87
C ARG A 90 3.79 -9.86 7.90
N GLN A 91 5.03 -9.36 7.94
CA GLN A 91 5.31 -7.92 7.87
C GLN A 91 4.82 -7.32 6.54
N GLN A 92 5.10 -7.99 5.41
CA GLN A 92 4.62 -7.53 4.10
C GLN A 92 3.09 -7.50 4.02
N ARG A 93 2.39 -8.47 4.62
CA ARG A 93 0.91 -8.46 4.71
C ARG A 93 0.40 -7.26 5.52
N ILE A 94 1.03 -6.97 6.66
CA ILE A 94 0.69 -5.83 7.53
C ILE A 94 0.85 -4.51 6.77
N ASP A 95 2.03 -4.27 6.20
CA ASP A 95 2.32 -3.01 5.51
C ASP A 95 1.41 -2.83 4.29
N ALA A 96 1.14 -3.91 3.54
CA ALA A 96 0.21 -3.86 2.42
C ALA A 96 -1.20 -3.45 2.82
N LEU A 97 -1.75 -4.04 3.89
CA LEU A 97 -3.09 -3.72 4.38
C LEU A 97 -3.15 -2.30 4.96
N GLU A 98 -2.13 -1.86 5.70
CA GLU A 98 -2.04 -0.50 6.23
C GLU A 98 -1.99 0.54 5.08
N LEU A 99 -1.12 0.32 4.09
CA LEU A 99 -1.00 1.18 2.92
C LEU A 99 -2.27 1.16 2.06
N LEU A 100 -2.90 0.00 1.85
CA LEU A 100 -4.16 -0.09 1.12
C LEU A 100 -5.26 0.69 1.84
N GLY A 101 -5.31 0.64 3.18
CA GLY A 101 -6.23 1.46 3.96
C GLY A 101 -5.97 2.96 3.78
N ALA A 102 -4.71 3.40 3.77
CA ALA A 102 -4.36 4.78 3.44
C ALA A 102 -4.81 5.16 2.01
N THR A 103 -4.66 4.26 1.04
CA THR A 103 -5.17 4.46 -0.33
C THR A 103 -6.71 4.56 -0.37
N TYR A 104 -7.42 3.81 0.46
CA TYR A 104 -8.87 3.90 0.57
C TYR A 104 -9.32 5.27 1.10
N VAL A 105 -8.62 5.83 2.09
CA VAL A 105 -8.89 7.18 2.61
C VAL A 105 -8.70 8.24 1.52
N ASP A 106 -7.56 8.22 0.83
CA ASP A 106 -7.18 9.32 -0.07
C ASP A 106 -7.81 9.22 -1.46
N LYS A 107 -7.78 8.01 -2.06
CA LYS A 107 -8.20 7.78 -3.44
C LYS A 107 -9.66 7.35 -3.56
N ARG A 108 -10.15 6.50 -2.64
CA ARG A 108 -11.55 5.99 -2.69
C ARG A 108 -12.52 6.78 -1.82
N ARG A 109 -12.02 7.62 -0.92
CA ARG A 109 -12.81 8.35 0.09
C ARG A 109 -13.68 7.41 0.95
N ASP A 110 -13.19 6.19 1.18
CA ASP A 110 -13.85 5.14 1.94
C ASP A 110 -13.14 4.91 3.27
N MET A 111 -13.55 5.66 4.29
CA MET A 111 -12.95 5.59 5.63
C MET A 111 -13.33 4.32 6.38
N VAL A 112 -14.54 3.78 6.13
CA VAL A 112 -15.01 2.55 6.77
C VAL A 112 -14.22 1.35 6.26
N GLY A 113 -14.03 1.26 4.93
CA GLY A 113 -13.18 0.25 4.32
C GLY A 113 -11.71 0.38 4.73
N ALA A 114 -11.19 1.61 4.84
CA ALA A 114 -9.83 1.85 5.35
C ALA A 114 -9.64 1.28 6.76
N LEU A 115 -10.58 1.54 7.66
CA LEU A 115 -10.53 1.04 9.04
C LEU A 115 -10.67 -0.47 9.13
N ALA A 116 -11.49 -1.09 8.29
CA ALA A 116 -11.57 -2.55 8.21
C ALA A 116 -10.21 -3.17 7.84
N LEU A 117 -9.50 -2.56 6.88
CA LEU A 117 -8.15 -2.97 6.50
C LEU A 117 -7.14 -2.76 7.65
N TRP A 118 -7.20 -1.61 8.33
CA TRP A 118 -6.31 -1.33 9.46
C TRP A 118 -6.57 -2.24 10.67
N LYS A 119 -7.83 -2.59 10.96
CA LYS A 119 -8.17 -3.57 11.99
C LYS A 119 -7.62 -4.96 11.64
N ARG A 120 -7.72 -5.37 10.38
CA ARG A 120 -7.15 -6.64 9.91
C ARG A 120 -5.62 -6.64 9.98
N ALA A 121 -4.96 -5.53 9.63
CA ALA A 121 -3.52 -5.38 9.84
C ALA A 121 -3.14 -5.46 11.32
N MET A 122 -3.96 -4.86 12.22
CA MET A 122 -3.78 -4.95 13.66
C MET A 122 -3.85 -6.39 14.18
N ALA A 123 -4.76 -7.21 13.65
CA ALA A 123 -4.85 -8.64 13.97
C ALA A 123 -3.59 -9.40 13.54
N TYR A 124 -2.96 -9.05 12.41
CA TYR A 124 -1.66 -9.63 12.03
C TYR A 124 -0.51 -9.15 12.92
N ARG A 125 -0.58 -7.92 13.45
CA ARG A 125 0.41 -7.40 14.41
C ARG A 125 0.32 -8.10 15.76
N PHE A 126 -0.88 -8.42 16.23
CA PHE A 126 -1.15 -9.03 17.53
C PHE A 126 -2.04 -10.25 17.37
N PRO A 127 -1.49 -11.37 16.84
CA PRO A 127 -2.29 -12.57 16.58
C PRO A 127 -2.69 -13.28 17.86
N GLU A 128 -3.87 -13.89 17.86
CA GLU A 128 -4.43 -14.62 19.01
C GLU A 128 -3.84 -16.05 19.15
N ASP A 129 -3.12 -16.53 18.15
CA ASP A 129 -2.53 -17.87 18.10
C ASP A 129 -1.22 -18.02 18.91
N GLY A 130 -0.80 -16.96 19.61
CA GLY A 130 0.41 -16.93 20.42
C GLY A 130 1.70 -16.64 19.64
N SER A 131 1.63 -16.37 18.33
CA SER A 131 2.79 -15.92 17.56
C SER A 131 3.30 -14.56 18.07
N GLU A 132 4.61 -14.34 18.01
CA GLU A 132 5.24 -13.11 18.51
C GLU A 132 4.60 -11.84 17.89
N PRO A 133 4.27 -10.81 18.68
CA PRO A 133 3.67 -9.60 18.15
C PRO A 133 4.65 -8.75 17.34
N ILE A 134 4.14 -7.99 16.37
CA ILE A 134 4.91 -7.00 15.59
C ILE A 134 4.38 -5.59 15.89
N PRO A 135 4.87 -4.93 16.96
CA PRO A 135 4.42 -3.59 17.30
C PRO A 135 4.84 -2.56 16.25
N LYS A 136 4.13 -1.44 16.19
CA LYS A 136 4.53 -0.30 15.35
C LYS A 136 5.84 0.32 15.87
N PRO A 137 6.70 0.87 14.99
CA PRO A 137 7.93 1.55 15.42
C PRO A 137 7.60 2.72 16.36
N LYS A 138 8.39 2.90 17.43
CA LYS A 138 8.15 3.92 18.46
C LYS A 138 8.83 5.26 18.16
N ASP A 139 9.90 5.24 17.37
CA ASP A 139 10.77 6.40 17.14
C ASP A 139 10.46 7.12 15.81
N ILE A 140 9.18 7.12 15.40
CA ILE A 140 8.75 7.82 14.19
C ILE A 140 8.65 9.32 14.51
N PRO A 141 9.32 10.21 13.75
CA PRO A 141 9.22 11.65 13.94
C PRO A 141 7.78 12.14 13.87
N ARG A 142 7.38 12.99 14.82
CA ARG A 142 6.06 13.63 14.79
C ARG A 142 6.10 14.87 13.92
N ILE A 143 5.35 14.85 12.84
CA ILE A 143 5.35 15.90 11.83
C ILE A 143 4.25 16.91 12.18
N GLU A 144 4.62 18.18 12.34
CA GLU A 144 3.68 19.27 12.65
C GLU A 144 2.59 19.40 11.58
N ALA A 145 2.95 19.27 10.29
CA ALA A 145 1.99 19.34 9.20
C ALA A 145 0.90 18.25 9.29
N TYR A 146 1.20 17.12 9.95
CA TYR A 146 0.26 16.02 10.21
C TYR A 146 -0.45 16.16 11.56
N ASP A 147 -0.48 17.36 12.15
CA ASP A 147 -1.03 17.64 13.49
C ASP A 147 -0.42 16.75 14.58
N TYR A 148 0.86 16.38 14.40
CA TYR A 148 1.59 15.45 15.28
C TYR A 148 0.89 14.09 15.46
N ALA A 149 0.09 13.66 14.47
CA ALA A 149 -0.63 12.40 14.50
C ALA A 149 0.29 11.21 14.79
N VAL A 150 -0.18 10.30 15.64
CA VAL A 150 0.50 9.06 16.02
C VAL A 150 -0.36 7.89 15.60
N GLU A 151 0.27 6.87 15.04
CA GLU A 151 -0.46 5.70 14.59
C GLU A 151 -1.09 4.91 15.75
N PRO A 152 -2.35 4.46 15.59
CA PRO A 152 -2.99 3.55 16.53
C PRO A 152 -2.15 2.30 16.73
N THR A 153 -2.03 1.87 17.98
CA THR A 153 -1.29 0.67 18.39
C THR A 153 -2.19 -0.46 18.87
N ASN A 154 -3.51 -0.23 18.92
CA ASN A 154 -4.52 -1.22 19.28
C ASN A 154 -5.87 -0.92 18.60
N SER A 155 -6.81 -1.88 18.71
CA SER A 155 -8.13 -1.79 18.08
C SER A 155 -9.01 -0.68 18.64
N GLN A 156 -8.89 -0.35 19.93
CA GLN A 156 -9.67 0.73 20.55
C GLN A 156 -9.29 2.09 19.95
N GLN A 157 -8.01 2.39 19.83
CA GLN A 157 -7.52 3.62 19.20
C GLN A 157 -7.95 3.72 17.72
N LEU A 158 -8.05 2.60 17.02
CA LEU A 158 -8.60 2.58 15.65
C LEU A 158 -10.09 2.95 15.63
N GLU A 159 -10.86 2.54 16.63
CA GLU A 159 -12.30 2.88 16.71
C GLU A 159 -12.52 4.34 17.06
N GLU A 160 -11.70 4.90 17.94
CA GLU A 160 -11.74 6.32 18.30
C GLU A 160 -11.52 7.23 17.08
N LEU A 161 -10.72 6.78 16.09
CA LEU A 161 -10.52 7.53 14.83
C LEU A 161 -11.81 7.72 14.02
N LEU A 162 -12.82 6.85 14.14
CA LEU A 162 -14.09 7.00 13.39
C LEU A 162 -14.82 8.29 13.74
N ALA A 163 -14.63 8.80 14.95
CA ALA A 163 -15.25 10.03 15.41
C ALA A 163 -14.64 11.28 14.76
N ASP A 164 -13.43 11.17 14.17
CA ASP A 164 -12.69 12.29 13.60
C ASP A 164 -12.17 11.97 12.18
N PRO A 165 -12.91 12.39 11.13
CA PRO A 165 -12.48 12.25 9.74
C PRO A 165 -11.15 12.94 9.43
N ASP A 166 -10.77 14.00 10.14
CA ASP A 166 -9.50 14.69 9.95
C ASP A 166 -8.34 13.88 10.52
N ALA A 167 -8.53 13.26 11.68
CA ALA A 167 -7.56 12.33 12.25
C ALA A 167 -7.30 11.16 11.29
N ILE A 168 -8.33 10.53 10.72
CA ILE A 168 -8.19 9.45 9.71
C ILE A 168 -7.34 9.90 8.51
N ARG A 169 -7.52 11.14 8.05
CA ARG A 169 -6.73 11.70 6.94
C ARG A 169 -5.26 11.85 7.31
N MET A 170 -4.96 12.31 8.52
CA MET A 170 -3.57 12.41 8.99
C MET A 170 -2.95 11.04 9.18
N GLN A 171 -3.72 10.04 9.64
CA GLN A 171 -3.26 8.66 9.74
C GLN A 171 -2.85 8.09 8.37
N ALA A 172 -3.62 8.37 7.32
CA ALA A 172 -3.26 7.93 5.97
C ALA A 172 -1.91 8.53 5.49
N LEU A 173 -1.60 9.77 5.87
CA LEU A 173 -0.31 10.41 5.55
C LEU A 173 0.84 9.78 6.34
N VAL A 174 0.68 9.61 7.66
CA VAL A 174 1.70 9.00 8.53
C VAL A 174 2.02 7.57 8.09
N ILE A 175 0.99 6.75 7.83
CA ILE A 175 1.16 5.37 7.36
C ILE A 175 1.91 5.34 6.04
N ARG A 176 1.53 6.21 5.09
CA ARG A 176 2.17 6.24 3.77
C ARG A 176 3.63 6.64 3.85
N GLU A 177 3.95 7.67 4.64
CA GLU A 177 5.33 8.09 4.81
C GLU A 177 6.18 7.05 5.53
N ARG A 178 5.64 6.35 6.54
CA ARG A 178 6.37 5.24 7.19
C ARG A 178 6.68 4.11 6.20
N ILE A 179 5.71 3.71 5.38
CA ILE A 179 5.83 2.52 4.52
C ILE A 179 6.63 2.83 3.25
N LEU A 180 6.38 3.98 2.61
CA LEU A 180 7.03 4.34 1.34
C LEU A 180 8.29 5.19 1.53
N GLY A 181 8.42 5.86 2.67
CA GLY A 181 9.46 6.86 2.90
C GLY A 181 9.20 8.20 2.20
N PRO A 182 9.96 9.25 2.56
CA PRO A 182 9.80 10.59 1.99
C PRO A 182 10.30 10.69 0.54
N ALA A 183 11.18 9.77 0.10
CA ALA A 183 11.73 9.77 -1.25
C ALA A 183 10.76 9.20 -2.31
N HIS A 184 9.72 8.47 -1.90
CA HIS A 184 8.75 7.92 -2.83
C HIS A 184 7.82 9.03 -3.36
N PRO A 185 7.60 9.15 -4.68
CA PRO A 185 6.84 10.25 -5.26
C PRO A 185 5.40 10.37 -4.71
N ASP A 186 4.72 9.23 -4.51
CA ASP A 186 3.36 9.21 -3.95
C ASP A 186 3.24 9.79 -2.53
N THR A 187 4.29 9.74 -1.71
CA THR A 187 4.26 10.34 -0.37
C THR A 187 3.98 11.84 -0.49
N SER A 188 4.81 12.55 -1.25
CA SER A 188 4.62 13.99 -1.48
C SER A 188 3.35 14.31 -2.29
N TYR A 189 2.94 13.42 -3.20
CA TYR A 189 1.73 13.60 -3.99
C TYR A 189 0.48 13.64 -3.09
N TYR A 190 0.33 12.67 -2.20
CA TYR A 190 -0.85 12.58 -1.33
C TYR A 190 -0.86 13.69 -0.25
N VAL A 191 0.31 14.15 0.21
CA VAL A 191 0.41 15.35 1.05
C VAL A 191 -0.12 16.57 0.31
N ARG A 192 0.32 16.80 -0.94
CA ARG A 192 -0.17 17.92 -1.76
C ARG A 192 -1.66 17.82 -2.06
N TYR A 193 -2.13 16.63 -2.45
CA TYR A 193 -3.55 16.36 -2.68
C TYR A 193 -4.39 16.67 -1.44
N ARG A 194 -3.95 16.22 -0.25
CA ARG A 194 -4.66 16.52 1.00
C ARG A 194 -4.70 18.02 1.28
N GLY A 195 -3.60 18.74 1.02
CA GLY A 195 -3.56 20.19 1.12
C GLY A 195 -4.57 20.87 0.19
N ALA A 196 -4.72 20.39 -1.05
CA ALA A 196 -5.74 20.89 -1.98
C ALA A 196 -7.17 20.65 -1.45
N VAL A 197 -7.45 19.45 -0.92
CA VAL A 197 -8.76 19.14 -0.30
C VAL A 197 -9.08 20.10 0.86
N TYR A 198 -8.08 20.49 1.66
CA TYR A 198 -8.30 21.50 2.69
C TYR A 198 -8.51 22.91 2.13
N ALA A 199 -7.82 23.28 1.05
CA ALA A 199 -8.04 24.56 0.38
C ALA A 199 -9.47 24.68 -0.18
N ASP A 200 -9.98 23.62 -0.82
CA ASP A 200 -11.36 23.56 -1.33
C ASP A 200 -12.40 23.73 -0.22
N ALA A 201 -12.08 23.31 1.00
CA ALA A 201 -12.89 23.49 2.20
C ALA A 201 -12.67 24.85 2.91
N GLY A 202 -11.91 25.78 2.33
CA GLY A 202 -11.61 27.10 2.90
C GLY A 202 -10.54 27.10 3.99
N ARG A 203 -9.89 25.96 4.26
CA ARG A 203 -8.85 25.79 5.29
C ARG A 203 -7.45 26.06 4.75
N PHE A 204 -7.22 27.27 4.23
CA PHE A 204 -5.96 27.65 3.59
C PHE A 204 -4.72 27.56 4.49
N ALA A 205 -4.87 27.74 5.80
CA ALA A 205 -3.76 27.57 6.74
C ALA A 205 -3.23 26.12 6.77
N ARG A 206 -4.13 25.13 6.80
CA ARG A 206 -3.78 23.70 6.77
C ARG A 206 -3.21 23.28 5.42
N CYS A 207 -3.75 23.82 4.33
CA CYS A 207 -3.18 23.64 2.98
C CYS A 207 -1.70 24.07 2.93
N ARG A 208 -1.39 25.30 3.39
CA ARG A 208 -0.02 25.82 3.40
C ARG A 208 0.91 24.99 4.28
N GLN A 209 0.47 24.59 5.47
CA GLN A 209 1.28 23.72 6.35
C GLN A 209 1.67 22.41 5.66
N LEU A 210 0.73 21.75 4.97
CA LEU A 210 1.02 20.51 4.24
C LEU A 210 1.93 20.74 3.03
N TRP A 211 1.77 21.84 2.29
CA TRP A 211 2.59 22.11 1.10
C TRP A 211 4.00 22.60 1.41
N HIS A 212 4.27 23.01 2.65
CA HIS A 212 5.59 23.39 3.14
C HIS A 212 6.32 22.27 3.88
N HIS A 213 5.70 21.10 4.04
CA HIS A 213 6.33 19.89 4.56
C HIS A 213 7.13 19.18 3.47
#